data_AF-A0A3C1JEC9-F1
#
_entry.id   AF-A0A3C1JEC9-F1
#
_cell.length_a   1.000
_cell.length_b   1.000
_cell.length_c   1.000
_cell.angle_alpha   90.00
_cell.angle_beta   90.00
_cell.angle_gamma   90.00
#
_symmetry.space_group_name_H-M   'P 1'
#
loop_
_entity.id
_entity.type
_entity.pdbx_description
1 polymer ?
#
loop_
_entity_poly.entity_id
_entity_poly.type
_entity_poly.pdbx_seq_one_letter_code
_entity_poly.pdbx_strand_id
1 'polypeptide(L)'
;MKVLDSDKDKIILEVADISEITEAEKNSFNWPASVPKLVVKLGGGERDEEKIIGARVFENCKIRIIYGAPKDGIGLSGGVNDFPELTVSKIADKTELVEFYLKTQKKHFNDVWAAETSGAPQLSPAVLAEKLSVENAICLEIKGVRVGFVALVDWVNWFGVPSSLVSWIWIDGELRPEVRKAVHQKIIRWLRERTAEKLSCVVDVFNVRSRRFFKKIGFIPECLIVSRKQLH
;
A
#
# COMPACT_ATOMS: atom_id res chain seq x y z
N MET A 1 -5.19 -16.83 -20.16
CA MET A 1 -5.45 -15.44 -19.75
C MET A 1 -6.88 -15.03 -20.07
N LYS A 2 -7.53 -14.26 -19.19
CA LYS A 2 -8.89 -13.71 -19.35
C LYS A 2 -8.89 -12.21 -19.06
N VAL A 3 -9.53 -11.40 -19.90
CA VAL A 3 -9.80 -9.98 -19.60
C VAL A 3 -11.05 -9.91 -18.72
N LEU A 4 -10.93 -9.30 -17.54
CA LEU A 4 -12.04 -9.15 -16.58
C LEU A 4 -12.77 -7.83 -16.75
N ASP A 5 -12.03 -6.75 -17.01
CA ASP A 5 -12.54 -5.40 -17.17
C ASP A 5 -11.54 -4.58 -18.01
N SER A 6 -12.02 -3.56 -18.71
CA SER A 6 -11.18 -2.66 -19.50
C SER A 6 -11.87 -1.31 -19.67
N ASP A 7 -11.16 -0.24 -19.34
CA ASP A 7 -11.56 1.14 -19.59
C ASP A 7 -10.35 1.99 -20.01
N LYS A 8 -10.54 3.31 -20.09
CA LYS A 8 -9.49 4.27 -20.46
C LYS A 8 -8.34 4.37 -19.43
N ASP A 9 -8.58 3.97 -18.19
CA ASP A 9 -7.66 4.14 -17.06
C ASP A 9 -6.94 2.82 -16.71
N LYS A 10 -7.51 1.67 -17.07
CA LYS A 10 -6.94 0.35 -16.76
C LYS A 10 -7.44 -0.77 -17.67
N ILE A 11 -6.64 -1.84 -17.74
CA ILE A 11 -7.07 -3.17 -18.17
C ILE A 11 -6.86 -4.13 -17.01
N ILE A 12 -7.87 -4.93 -16.67
CA ILE A 12 -7.80 -5.96 -15.64
C ILE A 12 -7.73 -7.34 -16.29
N LEU A 13 -6.64 -8.05 -16.01
CA LEU A 13 -6.38 -9.40 -16.49
C LEU A 13 -6.43 -10.39 -15.34
N GLU A 14 -6.97 -11.57 -15.62
CA GLU A 14 -6.80 -12.76 -14.81
C GLU A 14 -5.92 -13.76 -15.57
N VAL A 15 -4.79 -14.13 -14.97
CA VAL A 15 -3.82 -15.09 -15.53
C VAL A 15 -3.56 -16.20 -14.52
N ALA A 16 -3.27 -17.41 -14.98
CA ALA A 16 -2.83 -18.46 -14.07
C ALA A 16 -1.36 -18.24 -13.69
N ASP A 17 -0.53 -17.83 -14.66
CA ASP A 17 0.88 -17.47 -14.51
C ASP A 17 1.15 -16.08 -15.15
N ILE A 18 2.05 -15.30 -14.54
CA ILE A 18 2.45 -13.99 -15.07
C ILE A 18 3.15 -14.09 -16.44
N SER A 19 3.75 -15.24 -16.76
CA SER A 19 4.38 -15.51 -18.05
C SER A 19 3.39 -15.59 -19.21
N GLU A 20 2.10 -15.72 -18.93
CA GLU A 20 1.05 -15.68 -19.98
C GLU A 20 0.91 -14.29 -20.63
N ILE A 21 1.45 -13.24 -20.01
CA ILE A 21 1.41 -11.90 -20.59
C ILE A 21 2.65 -11.74 -21.45
N THR A 22 2.53 -11.95 -22.76
CA THR A 22 3.65 -11.73 -23.71
C THR A 22 3.59 -10.33 -24.33
N GLU A 23 4.63 -9.96 -25.07
CA GLU A 23 4.64 -8.72 -25.86
C GLU A 23 3.50 -8.68 -26.89
N ALA A 24 3.13 -9.84 -27.46
CA ALA A 24 2.03 -9.90 -28.42
C ALA A 24 0.70 -9.49 -27.78
N GLU A 25 0.40 -9.94 -26.55
CA GLU A 25 -0.82 -9.53 -25.87
C GLU A 25 -0.78 -8.07 -25.43
N LYS A 26 0.36 -7.56 -24.92
CA LYS A 26 0.49 -6.12 -24.61
C LYS A 26 0.20 -5.24 -25.82
N ASN A 27 0.74 -5.61 -26.98
CA ASN A 27 0.50 -4.92 -28.24
C ASN A 27 -0.97 -5.02 -28.67
N SER A 28 -1.62 -6.16 -28.47
CA SER A 28 -3.06 -6.34 -28.77
C SER A 28 -3.95 -5.40 -27.94
N PHE A 29 -3.51 -5.06 -26.72
CA PHE A 29 -4.17 -4.09 -25.85
C PHE A 29 -3.81 -2.63 -26.17
N ASN A 30 -2.87 -2.41 -27.09
CA ASN A 30 -2.20 -1.12 -27.31
C ASN A 30 -1.64 -0.52 -26.00
N TRP A 31 -1.23 -1.38 -25.07
CA TRP A 31 -0.70 -0.98 -23.77
C TRP A 31 0.83 -0.78 -23.85
N PRO A 32 1.40 0.27 -23.26
CA PRO A 32 0.77 1.29 -22.40
C PRO A 32 0.29 2.56 -23.15
N ALA A 33 0.19 2.55 -24.47
CA ALA A 33 -0.10 3.75 -25.26
C ALA A 33 -1.55 4.25 -25.10
N SER A 34 -2.53 3.35 -25.10
CA SER A 34 -3.96 3.67 -24.96
C SER A 34 -4.45 3.63 -23.51
N VAL A 35 -3.81 2.84 -22.66
CA VAL A 35 -4.24 2.58 -21.28
C VAL A 35 -3.04 2.66 -20.34
N PRO A 36 -3.10 3.46 -19.26
CA PRO A 36 -1.92 3.74 -18.44
C PRO A 36 -1.55 2.60 -17.47
N LYS A 37 -2.47 1.67 -17.18
CA LYS A 37 -2.28 0.63 -16.16
C LYS A 37 -2.78 -0.74 -16.61
N LEU A 38 -2.00 -1.76 -16.28
CA LEU A 38 -2.40 -3.16 -16.33
C LEU A 38 -2.58 -3.65 -14.89
N VAL A 39 -3.74 -4.18 -14.54
CA VAL A 39 -3.99 -4.81 -13.25
C VAL A 39 -4.03 -6.32 -13.47
N VAL A 40 -3.11 -7.05 -12.83
CA VAL A 40 -2.97 -8.48 -13.05
C VAL A 40 -3.36 -9.25 -11.79
N LYS A 41 -4.48 -9.98 -11.87
CA LYS A 41 -4.96 -10.91 -10.86
C LYS A 41 -4.42 -12.31 -11.17
N LEU A 42 -3.82 -12.95 -10.17
CA LEU A 42 -3.29 -14.31 -10.32
C LEU A 42 -4.35 -15.32 -9.87
N GLY A 43 -4.97 -16.00 -10.85
CA GLY A 43 -6.07 -16.95 -10.62
C GLY A 43 -5.62 -18.32 -10.09
N GLY A 44 -4.34 -18.68 -10.23
CA GLY A 44 -3.82 -20.02 -9.94
C GLY A 44 -3.31 -20.28 -8.52
N GLY A 45 -3.48 -19.34 -7.58
CA GLY A 45 -2.92 -19.48 -6.23
C GLY A 45 -1.41 -19.27 -6.13
N GLU A 46 -0.73 -18.88 -7.21
CA GLU A 46 0.64 -18.39 -7.15
C GLU A 46 0.68 -17.07 -6.37
N ARG A 47 1.00 -17.18 -5.08
CA ARG A 47 1.20 -16.06 -4.14
C ARG A 47 2.68 -15.74 -3.96
N ASP A 48 3.55 -16.36 -4.76
CA ASP A 48 4.98 -16.15 -4.71
C ASP A 48 5.36 -14.83 -5.40
N GLU A 49 5.23 -13.79 -4.61
CA GLU A 49 5.62 -12.42 -4.92
C GLU A 49 7.00 -12.30 -5.60
N GLU A 50 7.98 -13.10 -5.21
CA GLU A 50 9.34 -12.95 -5.73
C GLU A 50 9.49 -13.49 -7.15
N LYS A 51 8.75 -14.56 -7.51
CA LYS A 51 8.65 -15.00 -8.90
C LYS A 51 7.99 -13.94 -9.79
N ILE A 52 6.96 -13.31 -9.26
CA ILE A 52 6.18 -12.29 -9.97
C ILE A 52 7.03 -11.03 -10.21
N ILE A 53 7.80 -10.59 -9.21
CA ILE A 53 8.71 -9.44 -9.34
C ILE A 53 9.89 -9.78 -10.24
N GLY A 54 10.39 -11.01 -10.19
CA GLY A 54 11.51 -11.48 -11.00
C GLY A 54 11.17 -11.75 -12.48
N ALA A 55 9.88 -11.76 -12.84
CA ALA A 55 9.45 -11.98 -14.21
C ALA A 55 9.87 -10.79 -15.10
N ARG A 56 10.74 -11.06 -16.07
CA ARG A 56 11.20 -10.08 -17.07
C ARG A 56 10.09 -9.52 -17.96
N VAL A 57 8.89 -10.10 -17.85
CA VAL A 57 7.67 -9.64 -18.52
C VAL A 57 7.40 -8.15 -18.28
N PHE A 58 7.82 -7.55 -17.18
CA PHE A 58 7.58 -6.11 -16.92
C PHE A 58 8.87 -5.31 -16.79
N GLU A 59 9.89 -5.68 -17.56
CA GLU A 59 11.11 -4.88 -17.68
C GLU A 59 10.75 -3.42 -18.04
N ASN A 60 11.41 -2.46 -17.38
CA ASN A 60 11.15 -1.02 -17.52
C ASN A 60 9.75 -0.53 -17.10
N CYS A 61 8.99 -1.33 -16.35
CA CYS A 61 7.72 -0.91 -15.75
C CYS A 61 7.87 -0.60 -14.26
N LYS A 62 6.94 0.21 -13.75
CA LYS A 62 6.71 0.39 -12.32
C LYS A 62 5.65 -0.61 -11.88
N ILE A 63 5.99 -1.43 -10.90
CA ILE A 63 5.12 -2.48 -10.37
C ILE A 63 4.76 -2.14 -8.93
N ARG A 64 3.47 -2.26 -8.61
CA ARG A 64 2.94 -2.20 -7.25
C ARG A 64 2.16 -3.47 -7.00
N ILE A 65 2.16 -3.92 -5.75
CA ILE A 65 1.36 -5.04 -5.31
C ILE A 65 0.23 -4.50 -4.45
N ILE A 66 -0.97 -4.95 -4.75
CA ILE A 66 -2.12 -4.76 -3.86
C ILE A 66 -2.18 -5.94 -2.95
N TYR A 67 -2.17 -5.64 -1.66
CA TYR A 67 -2.36 -6.60 -0.61
C TYR A 67 -3.75 -6.42 0.00
N GLY A 68 -4.34 -7.53 0.44
CA GLY A 68 -5.60 -7.53 1.16
C GLY A 68 -5.56 -8.44 2.38
N ALA A 69 -6.38 -8.12 3.37
CA ALA A 69 -6.64 -8.97 4.52
C ALA A 69 -8.06 -8.75 5.05
N PRO A 70 -8.77 -9.79 5.49
CA PRO A 70 -9.96 -9.59 6.32
C PRO A 70 -9.55 -8.94 7.66
N LYS A 71 -10.44 -8.15 8.25
CA LYS A 71 -10.24 -7.46 9.53
C LYS A 71 -9.73 -8.41 10.63
N ASP A 72 -10.28 -9.61 10.72
CA ASP A 72 -9.87 -10.60 11.74
C ASP A 72 -8.69 -11.48 11.31
N GLY A 73 -8.23 -11.33 10.06
CA GLY A 73 -7.03 -12.00 9.56
C GLY A 73 -5.73 -11.26 9.87
N ILE A 74 -5.81 -10.02 10.40
CA ILE A 74 -4.61 -9.24 10.73
C ILE A 74 -4.18 -9.39 12.19
N GLY A 75 -2.89 -9.58 12.43
CA GLY A 75 -2.36 -9.80 13.77
C GLY A 75 -0.84 -9.96 13.79
N LEU A 76 -0.24 -9.91 14.99
CA LEU A 76 1.16 -10.27 15.20
C LEU A 76 1.26 -11.57 15.98
N SER A 77 2.21 -12.42 15.59
CA SER A 77 2.61 -13.57 16.41
C SER A 77 3.28 -13.09 17.71
N GLY A 78 2.80 -13.58 18.86
CA GLY A 78 3.36 -13.32 20.18
C GLY A 78 2.47 -12.42 21.06
N GLY A 79 2.70 -12.49 22.37
CA GLY A 79 1.88 -11.81 23.38
C GLY A 79 1.83 -10.27 23.23
N VAL A 80 0.81 -9.68 23.85
CA VAL A 80 0.63 -8.23 23.96
C VAL A 80 1.86 -7.64 24.65
N ASN A 81 2.55 -6.74 23.95
CA ASN A 81 3.65 -5.96 24.48
C ASN A 81 3.09 -4.58 24.80
N ASP A 82 2.79 -4.35 26.07
CA ASP A 82 2.38 -3.02 26.50
C ASP A 82 3.62 -2.15 26.72
N PHE A 83 3.53 -0.89 26.31
CA PHE A 83 4.56 0.11 26.55
C PHE A 83 3.86 1.34 27.11
N PRO A 84 3.89 1.56 28.44
CA PRO A 84 3.03 2.55 29.10
C PRO A 84 3.19 3.99 28.58
N GLU A 85 4.40 4.36 28.15
CA GLU A 85 4.68 5.69 27.61
C GLU A 85 4.17 5.90 26.17
N LEU A 86 3.74 4.82 25.49
CA LEU A 86 3.25 4.87 24.11
C LEU A 86 1.76 5.17 24.09
N THR A 87 1.41 6.40 23.69
CA THR A 87 0.03 6.89 23.63
C THR A 87 -0.44 7.06 22.19
N VAL A 88 -1.76 7.06 22.00
CA VAL A 88 -2.39 7.49 20.76
C VAL A 88 -2.63 8.99 20.88
N SER A 89 -2.10 9.77 19.96
CA SER A 89 -2.40 11.19 19.86
C SER A 89 -3.39 11.44 18.73
N LYS A 90 -4.32 12.36 19.00
CA LYS A 90 -5.28 12.83 18.01
C LYS A 90 -4.60 13.86 17.13
N ILE A 91 -4.96 13.84 15.86
CA ILE A 91 -4.62 14.91 14.92
C ILE A 91 -5.69 15.99 15.11
N ALA A 92 -5.27 17.23 15.31
CA ALA A 92 -6.16 18.31 15.73
C ALA A 92 -7.18 18.64 14.65
N ASP A 93 -6.72 18.72 13.40
CA ASP A 93 -7.57 19.05 12.27
C ASP A 93 -7.04 18.48 10.95
N LYS A 94 -7.80 18.75 9.90
CA LYS A 94 -7.55 18.25 8.54
C LYS A 94 -6.30 18.86 7.91
N THR A 95 -5.97 20.11 8.24
CA THR A 95 -4.76 20.79 7.75
C THR A 95 -3.53 20.10 8.32
N GLU A 96 -3.52 19.88 9.64
CA GLU A 96 -2.44 19.16 10.30
C GLU A 96 -2.27 17.75 9.73
N LEU A 97 -3.37 17.03 9.49
CA LEU A 97 -3.34 15.70 8.87
C LEU A 97 -2.62 15.69 7.52
N VAL A 98 -3.02 16.60 6.62
CA VAL A 98 -2.46 16.68 5.26
C VAL A 98 -0.98 17.08 5.31
N GLU A 99 -0.63 18.08 6.12
CA GLU A 99 0.76 18.50 6.30
C GLU A 99 1.64 17.38 6.86
N PHE A 100 1.16 16.68 7.88
CA PHE A 100 1.90 15.60 8.51
C PHE A 100 2.05 14.38 7.59
N TYR A 101 0.98 14.04 6.84
CA TYR A 101 1.02 13.01 5.79
C TYR A 101 2.10 13.34 4.76
N LEU A 102 2.05 14.53 4.17
CA LEU A 102 3.00 14.96 3.14
C LEU A 102 4.43 15.01 3.66
N LYS A 103 4.63 15.53 4.87
CA LYS A 103 5.94 15.60 5.54
C LYS A 103 6.55 14.21 5.72
N THR A 104 5.78 13.27 6.27
CA THR A 104 6.27 11.92 6.54
C THR A 104 6.46 11.10 5.26
N GLN A 105 5.55 11.24 4.29
CA GLN A 105 5.70 10.61 2.97
C GLN A 105 6.93 11.12 2.23
N LYS A 106 7.17 12.44 2.25
CA LYS A 106 8.38 13.03 1.66
C LYS A 106 9.63 12.46 2.30
N LYS A 107 9.75 12.60 3.62
CA LYS A 107 10.97 12.23 4.37
C LYS A 107 11.27 10.73 4.33
N HIS A 108 10.24 9.89 4.46
CA HIS A 108 10.42 8.45 4.68
C HIS A 108 10.16 7.58 3.45
N PHE A 109 9.68 8.15 2.35
CA PHE A 109 9.47 7.42 1.10
C PHE A 109 10.05 8.16 -0.10
N ASN A 110 9.59 9.37 -0.42
CA ASN A 110 10.02 10.05 -1.64
C ASN A 110 11.53 10.32 -1.64
N ASP A 111 12.08 10.84 -0.53
CA ASP A 111 13.51 11.17 -0.45
C ASP A 111 14.37 9.89 -0.36
N VAL A 112 13.87 8.85 0.32
CA VAL A 112 14.56 7.55 0.44
C VAL A 112 14.62 6.81 -0.90
N TRP A 113 13.57 6.91 -1.71
CA TRP A 113 13.43 6.21 -2.98
C TRP A 113 13.38 7.20 -4.15
N ALA A 114 14.14 8.29 -4.07
CA ALA A 114 14.10 9.36 -5.07
C ALA A 114 14.37 8.85 -6.50
N ALA A 115 15.29 7.90 -6.66
CA ALA A 115 15.61 7.28 -7.95
C ALA A 115 14.44 6.44 -8.53
N GLU A 116 13.59 5.85 -7.67
CA GLU A 116 12.45 5.02 -8.08
C GLU A 116 11.12 5.80 -8.15
N THR A 117 11.11 7.02 -7.61
CA THR A 117 9.94 7.89 -7.51
C THR A 117 10.08 9.18 -8.31
N SER A 118 11.22 9.43 -8.95
CA SER A 118 11.43 10.57 -9.84
C SER A 118 10.38 10.60 -10.95
N GLY A 119 9.76 11.77 -11.16
CA GLY A 119 8.70 11.97 -12.14
C GLY A 119 7.32 11.46 -11.71
N ALA A 120 7.18 10.69 -10.62
CA ALA A 120 5.86 10.28 -10.17
C ALA A 120 5.06 11.50 -9.66
N PRO A 121 3.83 11.73 -10.17
CA PRO A 121 3.00 12.82 -9.70
C PRO A 121 2.71 12.62 -8.21
N GLN A 122 3.14 13.59 -7.40
CA GLN A 122 2.78 13.64 -5.99
C GLN A 122 1.31 14.05 -5.89
N LEU A 123 0.58 13.44 -4.95
CA LEU A 123 -0.79 13.87 -4.69
C LEU A 123 -0.75 15.31 -4.17
N SER A 124 -1.57 16.18 -4.78
CA SER A 124 -1.68 17.55 -4.31
C SER A 124 -2.31 17.60 -2.91
N PRO A 125 -1.99 18.62 -2.10
CA PRO A 125 -2.65 18.82 -0.81
C PRO A 125 -4.18 18.83 -0.91
N ALA A 126 -4.73 19.42 -1.98
CA ALA A 126 -6.17 19.46 -2.22
C ALA A 126 -6.78 18.06 -2.39
N VAL A 127 -6.16 17.19 -3.19
CA VAL A 127 -6.62 15.81 -3.39
C VAL A 127 -6.51 14.99 -2.10
N LEU A 128 -5.45 15.20 -1.31
CA LEU A 128 -5.30 14.56 0.00
C LEU A 128 -6.37 15.05 0.97
N ALA A 129 -6.64 16.36 0.99
CA ALA A 129 -7.72 16.91 1.80
C ALA A 129 -9.06 16.28 1.42
N GLU A 130 -9.41 16.15 0.14
CA GLU A 130 -10.69 15.52 -0.24
C GLU A 130 -10.82 14.07 0.25
N LYS A 131 -9.73 13.31 0.26
CA LYS A 131 -9.74 11.87 0.56
C LYS A 131 -9.55 11.52 2.04
N LEU A 132 -8.77 12.31 2.76
CA LEU A 132 -8.38 12.03 4.14
C LEU A 132 -9.41 12.59 5.13
N SER A 133 -9.65 11.82 6.20
CA SER A 133 -10.43 12.23 7.36
C SER A 133 -9.60 12.08 8.63
N VAL A 134 -9.72 13.04 9.54
CA VAL A 134 -9.06 13.03 10.86
C VAL A 134 -9.45 11.78 11.66
N GLU A 135 -10.69 11.33 11.54
CA GLU A 135 -11.19 10.13 12.23
C GLU A 135 -10.59 8.83 11.67
N ASN A 136 -10.07 8.88 10.44
CA ASN A 136 -9.43 7.77 9.75
C ASN A 136 -7.91 7.85 9.83
N ALA A 137 -7.35 8.58 10.79
CA ALA A 137 -5.91 8.64 11.00
C ALA A 137 -5.57 8.73 12.49
N ILE A 138 -4.43 8.15 12.86
CA ILE A 138 -3.85 8.31 14.19
C ILE A 138 -2.35 8.55 14.13
N CYS A 139 -1.87 9.26 15.14
CA CYS A 139 -0.46 9.32 15.49
C CYS A 139 -0.22 8.50 16.76
N LEU A 140 0.98 7.93 16.87
CA LEU A 140 1.48 7.30 18.09
C LEU A 140 2.65 8.10 18.62
N GLU A 141 2.67 8.34 19.93
CA GLU A 141 3.63 9.23 20.58
C GLU A 141 4.31 8.59 21.78
N ILE A 142 5.56 8.98 22.02
CA ILE A 142 6.32 8.70 23.24
C ILE A 142 6.86 10.04 23.74
N LYS A 143 6.47 10.46 24.95
CA LYS A 143 6.91 11.72 25.57
C LYS A 143 6.70 12.95 24.65
N GLY A 144 5.57 12.99 23.94
CA GLY A 144 5.21 14.06 23.01
C GLY A 144 5.91 14.02 21.64
N VAL A 145 6.74 12.99 21.39
CA VAL A 145 7.38 12.78 20.09
C VAL A 145 6.61 11.74 19.29
N ARG A 146 6.21 12.08 18.06
CA ARG A 146 5.54 11.14 17.13
C ARG A 146 6.52 10.08 16.67
N VAL A 147 6.14 8.82 16.87
CA VAL A 147 6.93 7.62 16.53
C VAL A 147 6.19 6.66 15.60
N GLY A 148 4.92 6.95 15.29
CA GLY A 148 4.14 6.20 14.33
C GLY A 148 2.97 7.00 13.79
N PHE A 149 2.53 6.64 12.60
CA PHE A 149 1.39 7.23 11.90
C PHE A 149 0.72 6.18 11.04
N VAL A 150 -0.60 6.20 10.99
CA VAL A 150 -1.37 5.43 10.01
C VAL A 150 -2.60 6.22 9.59
N ALA A 151 -2.92 6.17 8.30
CA ALA A 151 -4.13 6.75 7.72
C ALA A 151 -4.85 5.73 6.84
N LEU A 152 -6.17 5.75 6.92
CA LEU A 152 -7.10 4.99 6.10
C LEU A 152 -7.88 5.93 5.18
N VAL A 153 -8.24 5.41 4.02
CA VAL A 153 -9.24 6.01 3.14
C VAL A 153 -10.24 4.94 2.72
N ASP A 154 -11.49 5.35 2.51
CA ASP A 154 -12.48 4.47 1.92
C ASP A 154 -12.09 4.19 0.47
N TRP A 155 -12.14 2.92 0.09
CA TRP A 155 -11.68 2.48 -1.21
C TRP A 155 -12.59 1.40 -1.77
N VAL A 156 -12.80 1.43 -3.08
CA VAL A 156 -13.34 0.31 -3.82
C VAL A 156 -12.18 -0.27 -4.60
N ASN A 157 -11.83 -1.53 -4.34
CA ASN A 157 -10.70 -2.15 -5.02
C ASN A 157 -10.97 -2.27 -6.53
N TRP A 158 -9.96 -2.65 -7.30
CA TRP A 158 -10.12 -2.74 -8.76
C TRP A 158 -11.13 -3.79 -9.22
N PHE A 159 -11.63 -4.64 -8.31
CA PHE A 159 -12.66 -5.65 -8.58
C PHE A 159 -14.05 -5.24 -8.04
N GLY A 160 -14.24 -3.97 -7.70
CA GLY A 160 -15.53 -3.46 -7.22
C GLY A 160 -15.86 -3.78 -5.76
N VAL A 161 -14.91 -4.32 -4.99
CA VAL A 161 -15.13 -4.70 -3.60
C VAL A 161 -14.76 -3.55 -2.67
N PRO A 162 -15.70 -3.05 -1.83
CA PRO A 162 -15.40 -2.05 -0.81
C PRO A 162 -14.34 -2.55 0.20
N SER A 163 -13.42 -1.67 0.58
CA SER A 163 -12.40 -1.93 1.61
C SER A 163 -11.86 -0.63 2.20
N SER A 164 -11.24 -0.72 3.37
CA SER A 164 -10.43 0.38 3.91
C SER A 164 -9.00 0.26 3.37
N LEU A 165 -8.52 1.27 2.65
CA LEU A 165 -7.16 1.30 2.13
C LEU A 165 -6.23 2.00 3.15
N VAL A 166 -5.17 1.32 3.57
CA VAL A 166 -4.02 1.93 4.25
C VAL A 166 -3.32 2.83 3.24
N SER A 167 -3.66 4.13 3.28
CA SER A 167 -3.14 5.13 2.36
C SER A 167 -1.69 5.49 2.67
N TRP A 168 -1.36 5.54 3.96
CA TRP A 168 -0.01 5.76 4.45
C TRP A 168 0.19 5.15 5.83
N ILE A 169 1.38 4.58 6.03
CA ILE A 169 1.83 4.08 7.32
C ILE A 169 3.31 4.41 7.47
N TRP A 170 3.66 4.96 8.63
CA TRP A 170 5.03 5.26 8.99
C TRP A 170 5.26 4.85 10.44
N ILE A 171 6.43 4.27 10.71
CA ILE A 171 6.88 3.84 12.03
C ILE A 171 8.34 4.23 12.12
N ASP A 172 8.72 4.89 13.21
CA ASP A 172 10.10 5.32 13.41
C ASP A 172 11.04 4.11 13.44
N GLY A 173 12.04 4.14 12.54
CA GLY A 173 13.01 3.08 12.33
C GLY A 173 14.07 3.00 13.44
N GLU A 174 14.21 4.04 14.26
CA GLU A 174 15.20 4.12 15.34
C GLU A 174 14.66 3.59 16.69
N LEU A 175 13.39 3.20 16.74
CA LEU A 175 12.79 2.62 17.93
C LEU A 175 13.45 1.29 18.30
N ARG A 176 13.69 1.09 19.59
CA ARG A 176 14.11 -0.21 20.13
C ARG A 176 13.12 -1.31 19.74
N PRO A 177 13.56 -2.57 19.51
CA PRO A 177 12.70 -3.63 18.99
C PRO A 177 11.40 -3.85 19.78
N GLU A 178 11.46 -3.79 21.10
CA GLU A 178 10.34 -3.93 22.02
C GLU A 178 9.31 -2.80 21.86
N VAL A 179 9.80 -1.56 21.72
CA VAL A 179 8.96 -0.37 21.51
C VAL A 179 8.30 -0.44 20.14
N ARG A 180 9.07 -0.80 19.11
CA ARG A 180 8.57 -0.99 17.74
C ARG A 180 7.49 -2.06 17.68
N LYS A 181 7.66 -3.16 18.42
CA LYS A 181 6.63 -4.21 18.54
C LYS A 181 5.35 -3.66 19.15
N ALA A 182 5.44 -2.85 20.21
CA ALA A 182 4.27 -2.20 20.82
C ALA A 182 3.57 -1.23 19.86
N VAL A 183 4.35 -0.43 19.10
CA VAL A 183 3.83 0.45 18.02
C VAL A 183 3.06 -0.35 16.97
N HIS A 184 3.65 -1.43 16.46
CA HIS A 184 2.98 -2.29 15.49
C HIS A 184 1.65 -2.83 16.05
N GLN A 185 1.65 -3.31 17.31
CA GLN A 185 0.45 -3.85 17.93
C GLN A 185 -0.65 -2.80 18.11
N LYS A 186 -0.32 -1.56 18.50
CA LYS A 186 -1.30 -0.48 18.61
C LYS A 186 -1.88 -0.09 17.24
N ILE A 187 -1.03 -0.01 16.21
CA ILE A 187 -1.50 0.25 14.83
C ILE A 187 -2.42 -0.87 14.36
N ILE A 188 -2.05 -2.13 14.53
CA ILE A 188 -2.85 -3.28 14.09
C ILE A 188 -4.19 -3.31 14.83
N ARG A 189 -4.19 -3.08 16.14
CA ARG A 189 -5.41 -2.99 16.94
C ARG A 189 -6.33 -1.89 16.40
N TRP A 190 -5.78 -0.69 16.18
CA TRP A 190 -6.55 0.43 15.63
C TRP A 190 -7.10 0.13 14.22
N LEU A 191 -6.30 -0.50 13.35
CA LEU A 191 -6.73 -0.92 12.01
C LEU A 191 -7.91 -1.89 12.08
N ARG A 192 -7.89 -2.85 13.02
CA ARG A 192 -9.01 -3.77 13.25
C ARG A 192 -10.25 -3.03 13.72
N GLU A 193 -10.11 -2.14 14.69
CA GLU A 193 -11.21 -1.35 15.25
C GLU A 193 -11.87 -0.46 14.19
N ARG A 194 -11.08 0.16 13.30
CA ARG A 194 -11.57 1.13 12.32
C ARG A 194 -12.08 0.51 11.02
N THR A 195 -11.70 -0.72 10.71
CA THR A 195 -12.14 -1.41 9.48
C THR A 195 -13.44 -2.16 9.72
N ALA A 196 -14.39 -2.06 8.78
CA ALA A 196 -15.61 -2.86 8.80
C ALA A 196 -15.33 -4.34 8.51
N GLU A 197 -14.82 -4.65 7.32
CA GLU A 197 -14.63 -6.05 6.87
C GLU A 197 -13.24 -6.33 6.30
N LYS A 198 -12.75 -5.48 5.39
CA LYS A 198 -11.54 -5.73 4.63
C LYS A 198 -10.59 -4.55 4.63
N LEU A 199 -9.32 -4.84 4.87
CA LEU A 199 -8.21 -3.92 4.69
C LEU A 199 -7.49 -4.21 3.39
N SER A 200 -7.01 -3.14 2.77
CA SER A 200 -6.14 -3.20 1.61
C SER A 200 -4.93 -2.28 1.80
N CYS A 201 -3.84 -2.56 1.09
CA CYS A 201 -2.76 -1.59 0.90
C CYS A 201 -2.13 -1.77 -0.47
N VAL A 202 -1.48 -0.71 -0.96
CA VAL A 202 -0.73 -0.74 -2.22
C VAL A 202 0.73 -0.45 -1.91
N VAL A 203 1.63 -1.35 -2.31
CA VAL A 203 3.05 -1.26 -1.99
C VAL A 203 3.87 -1.39 -3.27
N ASP A 204 4.75 -0.42 -3.52
CA ASP A 204 5.73 -0.53 -4.61
C ASP A 204 6.71 -1.69 -4.37
N VAL A 205 7.05 -2.43 -5.43
CA VAL A 205 7.88 -3.65 -5.33
C VAL A 205 9.28 -3.41 -4.75
N PHE A 206 9.85 -2.21 -4.96
CA PHE A 206 11.14 -1.83 -4.37
C PHE A 206 11.07 -1.63 -2.85
N ASN A 207 9.88 -1.38 -2.27
CA ASN A 207 9.73 -1.14 -0.83
C ASN A 207 9.61 -2.46 -0.06
N VAL A 208 10.72 -3.20 -0.02
CA VAL A 208 10.82 -4.51 0.65
C VAL A 208 10.39 -4.47 2.12
N ARG A 209 10.65 -3.36 2.81
CA ARG A 209 10.29 -3.19 4.23
C ARG A 209 8.77 -3.19 4.42
N SER A 210 8.03 -2.44 3.62
CA SER A 210 6.57 -2.44 3.67
C SER A 210 5.98 -3.79 3.23
N ARG A 211 6.52 -4.41 2.17
CA ARG A 211 6.08 -5.75 1.71
C ARG A 211 6.17 -6.77 2.86
N ARG A 212 7.32 -6.83 3.53
CA ARG A 212 7.53 -7.70 4.70
C ARG A 212 6.62 -7.35 5.88
N PHE A 213 6.41 -6.07 6.15
CA PHE A 213 5.52 -5.62 7.24
C PHE A 213 4.10 -6.13 7.03
N PHE A 214 3.49 -5.86 5.86
CA PHE A 214 2.12 -6.25 5.58
C PHE A 214 1.92 -7.78 5.60
N LYS A 215 2.85 -8.53 4.99
CA LYS A 215 2.83 -10.00 5.06
C LYS A 215 2.93 -10.52 6.49
N LYS A 216 3.83 -9.94 7.29
CA LYS A 216 4.01 -10.32 8.70
C LYS A 216 2.73 -10.14 9.51
N ILE A 217 1.91 -9.15 9.17
CA ILE A 217 0.67 -8.86 9.89
C ILE A 217 -0.57 -9.54 9.29
N GLY A 218 -0.41 -10.46 8.33
CA GLY A 218 -1.49 -11.28 7.79
C GLY A 218 -2.05 -10.86 6.43
N PHE A 219 -1.49 -9.84 5.78
CA PHE A 219 -1.90 -9.48 4.42
C PHE A 219 -1.35 -10.44 3.39
N ILE A 220 -2.15 -10.72 2.36
CA ILE A 220 -1.77 -11.54 1.22
C ILE A 220 -1.80 -10.71 -0.07
N PRO A 221 -0.89 -10.95 -1.03
CA PRO A 221 -0.98 -10.36 -2.36
C PRO A 221 -2.30 -10.75 -3.04
N GLU A 222 -3.01 -9.78 -3.62
CA GLU A 222 -4.24 -10.00 -4.39
C GLU A 222 -4.03 -9.80 -5.89
N CYS A 223 -3.30 -8.75 -6.27
CA CYS A 223 -3.00 -8.44 -7.66
C CYS A 223 -1.80 -7.48 -7.79
N LEU A 224 -1.31 -7.36 -9.01
CA LEU A 224 -0.30 -6.38 -9.41
C LEU A 224 -0.96 -5.20 -10.09
N ILE A 225 -0.39 -4.02 -9.90
CA ILE A 225 -0.59 -2.86 -10.77
C ILE A 225 0.72 -2.62 -11.50
N VAL A 226 0.69 -2.71 -12.82
CA VAL A 226 1.82 -2.42 -13.69
C VAL A 226 1.51 -1.12 -14.44
N SER A 227 2.44 -0.19 -14.40
CA SER A 227 2.38 1.07 -15.14
C SER A 227 3.72 1.34 -15.81
N ARG A 228 3.72 2.08 -16.93
CA ARG A 228 4.97 2.48 -17.59
C ARG A 228 5.84 3.30 -16.63
N LYS A 229 7.16 3.07 -16.59
CA LYS A 229 8.07 4.06 -16.00
C LYS A 229 8.03 5.30 -16.89
N GLN A 230 7.89 6.48 -16.29
CA GLN A 230 8.16 7.70 -17.04
C GLN A 230 9.67 7.72 -17.30
N LEU A 231 10.05 7.55 -18.55
CA LEU A 231 11.43 7.72 -18.98
C LEU A 231 11.67 9.23 -19.08
N HIS A 232 12.67 9.72 -18.34
CA HIS A 232 13.17 11.08 -18.47
C HIS A 232 14.06 11.19 -19.70
#